data_AF-A0A839WCJ8-F1
#
_entry.id   AF-A0A839WCJ8-F1
#
_cell.length_a   1.000
_cell.length_b   1.000
_cell.length_c   1.000
_cell.angle_alpha   90.00
_cell.angle_beta   90.00
_cell.angle_gamma   90.00
#
_symmetry.space_group_name_H-M   'P 1'
#
loop_
_entity.id
_entity.type
_entity.pdbx_description
1 polymer ?
#
loop_
_entity_poly.entity_id
_entity_poly.type
_entity_poly.pdbx_seq_one_letter_code
_entity_poly.pdbx_strand_id
1 'polypeptide(L)' 'MPKSRSGFDGKPLARVIHMATTGVWVVKRQGRMLEINGRLHWGCPRSLAADAERAGVALSDLVMNTGRQA' A
#
# COMPACT_ATOMS: atom_id res chain seq x y z
N MET A 1 27.48 -0.66 9.66
CA MET A 1 26.31 -1.00 10.49
C MET A 1 25.05 -0.68 9.70
N PRO A 2 24.16 -1.63 9.38
CA PRO A 2 22.92 -1.27 8.71
C PRO A 2 21.97 -0.63 9.74
N LYS A 3 21.51 0.60 9.46
CA LYS A 3 20.54 1.35 10.27
C LYS A 3 19.30 0.48 10.49
N SER A 4 19.04 0.10 11.74
CA SER A 4 17.76 -0.48 12.15
C SER A 4 16.64 0.47 11.74
N ARG A 5 15.78 0.02 10.81
CA ARG A 5 14.51 0.67 10.49
C ARG A 5 13.59 0.53 11.70
N SER A 6 13.79 1.41 12.67
CA SER A 6 12.93 1.55 13.84
C SER A 6 11.54 1.99 13.35
N GLY A 7 10.52 1.15 13.55
CA GLY A 7 9.14 1.46 13.18
C GLY A 7 8.26 0.29 12.77
N PHE A 8 8.78 -0.94 12.65
CA PHE A 8 7.93 -2.11 12.41
C PHE A 8 7.57 -2.77 13.74
N ASP A 9 6.38 -2.49 14.27
CA ASP A 9 5.72 -3.18 15.40
C ASP A 9 5.48 -4.69 15.14
N GLY A 10 6.29 -5.37 14.33
CA GLY A 10 6.07 -6.73 13.84
C GLY A 10 4.86 -6.88 12.92
N LYS A 11 4.06 -5.83 12.69
CA LYS A 11 2.89 -5.88 11.82
C LYS A 11 3.35 -5.95 10.35
N PRO A 12 2.89 -6.93 9.56
CA PRO A 12 3.31 -7.09 8.18
C PRO A 12 3.02 -5.83 7.35
N LEU A 13 3.91 -5.49 6.41
CA LEU A 13 3.73 -4.35 5.52
C LEU A 13 2.41 -4.44 4.75
N ALA A 14 1.74 -3.30 4.58
CA ALA A 14 0.57 -3.23 3.74
C ALA A 14 1.00 -3.23 2.27
N ARG A 15 0.54 -4.20 1.49
CA ARG A 15 0.94 -4.36 0.09
C ARG A 15 0.10 -3.44 -0.80
N VAL A 16 0.79 -2.65 -1.61
CA VAL A 16 0.17 -1.82 -2.63
C VAL A 16 -0.12 -2.66 -3.86
N ILE A 17 -1.31 -2.50 -4.43
CA ILE A 17 -1.75 -3.17 -5.65
C ILE A 17 -2.23 -2.09 -6.63
N HIS A 18 -1.70 -2.13 -7.85
CA HIS A 18 -2.23 -1.37 -8.98
C HIS A 18 -3.21 -2.23 -9.77
N MET A 19 -4.47 -1.80 -9.81
CA MET A 19 -5.56 -2.43 -10.55
C MET A 19 -5.51 -1.95 -12.01
N ALA A 20 -4.82 -2.68 -12.88
CA ALA A 20 -4.51 -2.19 -14.23
C ALA A 20 -5.76 -1.91 -15.08
N THR A 21 -6.82 -2.71 -14.93
CA THR A 21 -8.07 -2.53 -15.68
C THR A 21 -8.80 -1.24 -15.33
N THR A 22 -8.74 -0.80 -14.07
CA THR A 22 -9.47 0.37 -13.57
C THR A 22 -8.57 1.57 -13.31
N GLY A 23 -7.25 1.40 -13.34
CA GLY A 23 -6.25 2.42 -13.01
C GLY A 23 -6.19 2.82 -11.55
N VAL A 24 -6.93 2.13 -10.66
CA VAL A 24 -6.96 2.47 -9.23
C VAL A 24 -5.89 1.74 -8.46
N TRP A 25 -5.50 2.33 -7.35
CA TRP A 25 -4.53 1.82 -6.41
C TRP A 25 -5.27 1.38 -5.16
N VAL A 26 -4.92 0.21 -4.64
CA VAL A 26 -5.53 -0.35 -3.44
C VAL A 26 -4.45 -0.90 -2.51
N VAL A 27 -4.80 -1.09 -1.24
CA VAL A 27 -3.90 -1.63 -0.23
C VAL A 27 -4.51 -2.89 0.38
N LYS A 28 -3.70 -3.94 0.55
CA LYS A 28 -4.08 -5.11 1.33
C LYS A 28 -3.11 -5.36 2.48
N ARG A 29 -3.62 -5.90 3.59
CA ARG A 29 -2.81 -6.37 4.72
C ARG A 29 -3.38 -7.71 5.18
N GLN A 30 -2.51 -8.72 5.36
CA GLN A 30 -2.92 -10.06 5.81
C GLN A 30 -4.08 -10.66 4.99
N GLY A 31 -4.04 -10.48 3.67
CA GLY A 31 -5.05 -11.03 2.75
C GLY A 31 -6.37 -10.26 2.69
N ARG A 32 -6.53 -9.16 3.45
CA ARG A 32 -7.73 -8.32 3.43
C ARG A 32 -7.43 -6.95 2.85
N MET A 33 -8.40 -6.38 2.15
CA MET A 33 -8.36 -4.97 1.77
C MET A 33 -8.31 -4.09 3.01
N LEU A 34 -7.40 -3.12 3.00
CA LEU A 34 -7.22 -2.19 4.10
C LEU A 34 -7.90 -0.87 3.74
N GLU A 35 -8.88 -0.50 4.53
CA GLU A 35 -9.43 0.85 4.51
C GLU A 35 -8.48 1.80 5.23
N ILE A 36 -8.22 2.95 4.62
CA ILE A 36 -7.40 4.03 5.18
C ILE A 36 -8.26 5.30 5.13
N ASN A 37 -8.59 5.86 6.29
CA ASN A 37 -9.43 7.06 6.40
C ASN A 37 -10.77 6.95 5.65
N GLY A 38 -11.47 5.81 5.74
CA GLY A 38 -12.76 5.60 5.04
C GLY A 38 -12.64 5.32 3.55
N ARG A 39 -11.42 5.17 3.02
CA ARG A 39 -11.14 4.99 1.59
C ARG A 39 -10.46 3.65 1.34
N LEU A 40 -10.95 2.92 0.33
CA LEU A 40 -10.40 1.64 -0.12
C LEU A 40 -9.57 1.73 -1.42
N HIS A 41 -9.63 2.87 -2.12
CA HIS A 41 -9.04 3.03 -3.45
C HIS A 41 -8.61 4.48 -3.73
N TRP A 42 -7.56 4.62 -4.54
CA TRP A 42 -6.96 5.89 -4.92
C TRP A 42 -6.72 5.96 -6.43
N GLY A 43 -6.83 7.15 -7.01
CA GLY A 43 -6.55 7.35 -8.44
C GLY A 43 -5.06 7.44 -8.77
N CYS A 44 -4.20 7.68 -7.77
CA CYS A 44 -2.75 7.77 -7.99
C CYS A 44 -1.96 7.31 -6.76
N PRO A 45 -0.73 6.79 -6.94
CA PRO A 45 0.06 6.22 -5.85
C PRO A 45 0.49 7.28 -4.82
N ARG A 46 0.65 8.54 -5.26
CA ARG A 46 1.01 9.66 -4.37
C ARG A 46 -0.08 9.94 -3.33
N SER A 47 -1.35 9.94 -3.75
CA SER A 47 -2.47 10.17 -2.82
C SER A 47 -2.62 9.03 -1.81
N LEU A 48 -2.41 7.79 -2.25
CA LEU A 48 -2.39 6.62 -1.40
C LEU A 48 -1.28 6.72 -0.35
N ALA A 49 -0.05 7.04 -0.77
CA ALA A 49 1.08 7.19 0.14
C ALA A 49 0.86 8.27 1.21
N ALA A 50 0.32 9.42 0.81
CA ALA A 50 0.02 10.51 1.75
C ALA A 50 -1.05 10.11 2.79
N ASP A 51 -2.11 9.40 2.37
CA ASP A 51 -3.14 8.94 3.30
C ASP A 51 -2.62 7.82 4.22
N ALA A 52 -1.79 6.93 3.70
CA ALA A 52 -1.15 5.87 4.48
C ALA A 52 -0.20 6.44 5.53
N GLU A 53 0.61 7.43 5.17
CA GLU A 53 1.48 8.15 6.09
C GLU A 53 0.66 8.80 7.22
N ARG A 54 -0.40 9.53 6.87
CA ARG A 54 -1.30 10.16 7.85
C ARG A 54 -1.95 9.15 8.80
N ALA A 55 -2.21 7.94 8.32
CA ALA A 55 -2.82 6.85 9.10
C ALA A 55 -1.79 5.95 9.82
N GLY A 56 -0.48 6.22 9.72
CA GLY A 56 0.56 5.37 10.30
C GLY A 56 0.65 3.97 9.67
N VAL A 57 0.21 3.83 8.42
CA VAL A 57 0.24 2.57 7.67
C VAL A 57 1.54 2.48 6.88
N ALA A 58 2.44 1.61 7.33
CA ALA A 58 3.64 1.29 6.56
C ALA A 58 3.31 0.47 5.30
N LEU A 59 3.60 1.05 4.13
CA LEU A 59 3.43 0.42 2.84
C LEU A 59 4.66 -0.41 2.44
N SER A 60 4.44 -1.44 1.63
CA SER A 60 5.51 -2.16 0.95
C SER A 60 5.95 -1.40 -0.31
N ASP A 61 7.25 -1.31 -0.53
CA ASP A 61 7.83 -0.79 -1.77
C ASP A 61 7.55 -1.69 -2.99
N LEU A 62 7.15 -2.94 -2.76
CA LEU A 62 6.78 -3.86 -3.84
C LEU A 62 5.31 -3.68 -4.22
N VAL A 63 5.10 -3.00 -5.35
CA VAL A 63 3.77 -2.85 -5.96
C VAL A 63 3.42 -4.12 -6.74
N MET A 64 2.26 -4.69 -6.45
CA MET A 64 1.68 -5.75 -7.27
C MET A 64 0.87 -5.12 -8.40
N ASN A 65 1.28 -5.32 -9.65
CA ASN A 65 0.49 -4.92 -10.81
C ASN A 65 -0.40 -6.10 -11.23
N THR A 66 -1.70 -5.85 -11.41
CA THR A 66 -2.67 -6.88 -11.85
C THR A 66 -2.81 -6.96 -13.37
N GLY A 67 -2.16 -6.06 -14.11
CA GLY A 67 -2.06 -6.14 -15.56
C GLY A 67 -1.03 -7.18 -16.01
N ARG A 68 -1.14 -7.58 -17.28
CA ARG A 68 -0.13 -8.42 -17.91
C ARG A 68 1.13 -7.59 -18.14
N GLN A 69 2.27 -7.99 -17.56
CA GLN A 69 3.57 -7.52 -18.06
C GLN A 69 3.77 -8.17 -19.43
N ALA A 70 3.89 -7.34 -20.47
CA ALA A 70 4.33 -7.78 -21.79
C ALA A 70 5.84 -8.08 -21.78
#